data_AF-X0YDS6-F1
#
_entry.id   AF-X0YDS6-F1
#
_cell.length_a   1.000
_cell.length_b   1.000
_cell.length_c   1.000
_cell.angle_alpha   90.00
_cell.angle_beta   90.00
_cell.angle_gamma   90.00
#
_symmetry.space_group_name_H-M   'P 1'
#
loop_
_entity.id
_entity.type
_entity.pdbx_description
1 polymer ?
#
loop_
_entity_poly.entity_id
_entity_poly.type
_entity_poly.pdbx_seq_one_letter_code
_entity_poly.pdbx_strand_id
1 'polypeptide(L)' 'YQKVYERGYIVSKSFGDNTKYDFILDSGNKLSRVQVKSVSVKDTSARANRYRILAPHGRDRKSLYTKDQIDILVAYVIPF' A
#
# COMPACT_ATOMS: atom_id res chain seq x y z
N TYR A 1 5.56 7.43 -3.62
CA TYR A 1 6.45 8.47 -3.06
C TYR A 1 6.09 9.87 -3.53
N GLN A 2 5.96 10.16 -4.83
CA GLN A 2 5.66 11.51 -5.37
C GLN A 2 4.51 12.25 -4.66
N LYS A 3 3.32 11.63 -4.56
CA LYS A 3 2.14 12.22 -3.87
C LYS A 3 2.37 12.56 -2.38
N VAL A 4 3.33 11.90 -1.74
CA VAL A 4 3.62 12.09 -0.32
C VAL A 4 4.48 13.34 -0.14
N TYR A 5 5.48 13.51 -1.00
CA TYR A 5 6.32 14.70 -1.04
C TYR A 5 5.55 15.96 -1.46
N GLU A 6 4.61 15.86 -2.40
CA GLU A 6 3.72 16.96 -2.80
C GLU A 6 2.88 17.49 -1.62
N ARG A 7 2.65 16.66 -0.60
CA ARG A 7 1.90 17.04 0.61
C ARG A 7 2.80 17.47 1.76
N GLY A 8 4.11 17.58 1.54
CA GLY A 8 5.09 18.00 2.54
C GLY A 8 5.44 16.94 3.58
N TYR A 9 5.08 15.68 3.36
CA TYR A 9 5.41 14.61 4.30
C TYR A 9 6.80 14.02 4.05
N ILE A 10 7.47 13.62 5.14
CA ILE A 10 8.75 12.93 5.09
C ILE A 10 8.51 11.42 5.00
N VAL A 11 9.34 10.73 4.23
CA VAL A 11 9.23 9.29 4.01
C VAL A 11 10.54 8.59 4.28
N SER A 12 10.49 7.47 4.98
CA SER A 12 11.62 6.56 5.15
C SER A 12 11.28 5.18 4.59
N LYS A 13 12.18 4.64 3.75
CA LYS A 13 12.08 3.27 3.27
C LYS A 13 12.77 2.34 4.27
N SER A 14 12.13 1.22 4.62
CA SER A 14 12.76 0.21 5.47
C SER A 14 14.01 -0.37 4.82
N PHE A 15 15.02 -0.67 5.64
CA PHE A 15 16.21 -1.39 5.20
C PHE A 15 15.95 -2.89 5.32
N GLY A 16 15.94 -3.60 4.18
CA GLY A 16 15.72 -5.04 4.08
C GLY A 16 14.38 -5.44 3.45
N ASP A 17 14.35 -6.62 2.83
CA ASP A 17 13.23 -7.07 1.97
C ASP A 17 12.07 -7.75 2.73
N ASN A 18 12.16 -7.89 4.05
CA ASN A 18 11.24 -8.72 4.83
C ASN A 18 10.26 -7.93 5.71
N THR A 19 10.10 -6.63 5.46
CA THR A 19 9.14 -5.79 6.19
C THR A 19 7.71 -5.99 5.69
N LYS A 20 6.72 -5.78 6.58
CA LYS A 20 5.28 -5.90 6.24
C LYS A 20 4.68 -4.64 5.61
N TYR A 21 5.46 -3.57 5.53
CA TYR A 21 5.12 -2.27 4.95
C TYR A 21 6.25 -1.83 4.01
N ASP A 22 5.94 -0.95 3.07
CA ASP A 22 6.89 -0.46 2.07
C ASP A 22 7.67 0.78 2.55
N PHE A 23 7.01 1.64 3.34
CA PHE A 23 7.63 2.83 3.92
C PHE A 23 6.94 3.31 5.20
N ILE A 24 7.63 4.17 5.94
CA ILE A 24 7.08 4.95 7.06
C ILE A 24 6.76 6.36 6.55
N LEU A 25 5.53 6.79 6.81
CA LEU A 25 5.07 8.16 6.63
C LEU A 25 5.22 8.92 7.94
N ASP A 26 5.90 10.05 7.91
CA ASP A 26 5.93 10.99 9.03
C ASP A 26 4.97 12.16 8.75
N SER A 27 3.92 12.27 9.57
CA SER A 27 2.95 13.38 9.54
C SER A 27 3.24 14.48 10.58
N GLY A 28 4.42 14.48 11.21
CA GLY A 28 4.86 15.39 12.26
C GLY A 28 4.35 15.02 13.66
N ASN A 29 3.14 14.48 13.76
CA ASN A 29 2.55 14.02 15.02
C ASN A 29 2.51 12.49 15.16
N LYS A 30 2.77 11.75 14.08
CA LYS A 30 2.70 10.28 14.06
C LYS A 30 3.56 9.72 12.94
N LEU A 31 4.29 8.65 13.27
CA LEU A 31 4.88 7.76 12.28
C LEU A 31 3.89 6.65 11.95
N SER A 32 3.63 6.45 10.65
CA SER A 32 2.66 5.45 10.17
C SER A 32 3.32 4.49 9.19
N ARG A 33 3.17 3.18 9.44
CA ARG A 33 3.64 2.10 8.55
C ARG A 33 2.67 1.94 7.40
N VAL A 34 3.13 2.21 6.18
CA VAL A 34 2.31 2.23 4.97
C VAL A 34 2.67 1.05 4.06
N GLN A 35 1.69 0.22 3.76
CA GLN A 35 1.80 -0.77 2.69
C GLN A 35 1.06 -0.26 1.44
N VAL A 36 1.71 -0.35 0.28
CA VAL A 36 1.13 -0.05 -1.03
C VAL A 36 0.79 -1.36 -1.74
N LYS A 37 -0.35 -1.36 -2.42
CA LYS A 37 -0.74 -2.39 -3.40
C LYS A 37 -1.16 -1.68 -4.68
N SER A 38 -0.58 -2.05 -5.81
CA SER A 38 -0.88 -1.47 -7.11
C SER A 38 -1.79 -2.37 -7.95
N VAL A 39 -2.62 -1.77 -8.80
CA VAL A 39 -3.45 -2.45 -9.79
C VAL A 39 -3.45 -1.67 -11.10
N SER A 40 -3.22 -2.37 -12.21
CA SER A 40 -3.28 -1.81 -13.57
C SER A 40 -4.43 -2.39 -14.39
N VAL A 41 -4.81 -3.64 -14.09
CA VAL A 41 -5.85 -4.34 -14.85
C VAL A 41 -7.22 -4.08 -14.25
N LYS A 42 -8.11 -3.63 -15.11
CA LYS A 42 -9.52 -3.44 -14.78
C LYS A 42 -10.22 -4.79 -14.82
N ASP A 43 -11.02 -5.08 -13.80
CA ASP A 43 -11.96 -6.20 -13.85
C ASP A 43 -13.03 -5.82 -14.87
N THR A 44 -13.06 -6.51 -16.01
CA THR A 44 -14.02 -6.32 -17.11
C THR A 44 -15.04 -7.46 -17.19
N SER A 45 -15.13 -8.30 -16.16
CA SER A 45 -16.18 -9.31 -16.09
C SER A 45 -17.56 -8.63 -16.19
N ALA A 46 -18.50 -9.30 -16.86
CA ALA A 46 -19.56 -8.77 -17.73
C ALA A 46 -20.36 -7.50 -17.35
N ARG A 47 -20.23 -6.91 -16.15
CA ARG A 47 -20.85 -5.64 -15.74
C ARG A 47 -20.05 -4.83 -14.71
N ALA A 48 -18.86 -5.27 -14.31
CA ALA A 48 -18.06 -4.56 -13.33
C ALA A 48 -17.11 -3.59 -14.06
N ASN A 49 -17.20 -2.31 -13.76
CA ASN A 49 -16.23 -1.29 -14.19
C ASN A 49 -15.42 -0.89 -12.96
N ARG A 50 -14.53 -1.78 -12.49
CA ARG A 50 -13.80 -1.59 -11.23
C ARG A 50 -12.38 -2.14 -11.27
N TYR A 51 -11.56 -1.65 -10.35
CA TYR A 51 -10.27 -2.25 -10.04
C TYR A 51 -10.39 -3.10 -8.78
N ARG A 52 -9.87 -4.33 -8.82
CA ARG A 52 -9.84 -5.23 -7.67
C ARG A 52 -8.42 -5.28 -7.12
N ILE A 53 -8.25 -4.89 -5.86
CA ILE A 53 -6.98 -5.01 -5.14
C ILE A 53 -7.11 -6.10 -4.08
N LEU A 54 -6.12 -6.97 -4.02
CA LEU A 54 -5.98 -7.95 -2.95
C LEU A 54 -5.20 -7.33 -1.79
N ALA A 55 -5.90 -7.17 -0.66
CA ALA A 55 -5.31 -6.73 0.60
C ALA A 55 -4.41 -7.76 1.32
N PRO A 56 -4.53 -9.11 1.18
CA PRO A 56 -3.68 -10.03 1.91
C PRO A 56 -2.22 -10.04 1.42
N HIS A 57 -1.32 -10.53 2.28
CA HIS A 57 0.08 -10.76 1.98
C HIS A 57 0.46 -12.25 2.05
N GLY A 58 1.69 -12.57 1.65
CA GLY A 58 2.21 -13.93 1.60
C GLY A 58 2.08 -14.57 0.22
N ARG A 59 3.08 -15.38 -0.15
CA ARG A 59 3.12 -16.08 -1.45
C ARG A 59 2.25 -17.33 -1.40
N ASP A 60 2.57 -18.25 -0.48
CA ASP A 60 1.97 -19.59 -0.42
C ASP A 60 0.73 -19.65 0.48
N ARG A 61 0.74 -18.89 1.59
CA ARG A 61 -0.42 -18.73 2.47
C ARG A 61 -0.80 -17.27 2.57
N LYS A 62 -2.04 -16.96 2.22
CA LYS A 62 -2.58 -15.60 2.32
C LYS A 62 -2.95 -15.29 3.77
N SER A 63 -2.43 -14.17 4.28
CA SER A 63 -2.75 -13.64 5.60
C SER A 63 -3.18 -12.19 5.48
N LEU A 64 -4.13 -11.79 6.32
CA LEU A 64 -4.50 -10.38 6.46
C LEU A 64 -3.46 -9.66 7.31
N TYR A 65 -3.25 -8.38 7.02
CA TYR A 65 -2.41 -7.53 7.85
C TYR A 65 -3.08 -7.27 9.20
N THR A 66 -2.29 -7.27 10.27
CA THR A 66 -2.75 -6.84 11.60
C THR A 66 -2.45 -5.36 11.84
N LYS A 67 -3.09 -4.77 12.86
CA LYS A 67 -2.80 -3.38 13.30
C LYS A 67 -1.35 -3.20 13.76
N ASP A 68 -0.69 -4.28 14.17
CA ASP A 68 0.72 -4.26 14.57
C ASP A 68 1.67 -4.35 13.38
N GLN A 69 1.16 -4.64 12.17
CA GLN A 69 1.97 -4.77 10.96
C GLN A 69 1.92 -3.53 10.08
N ILE A 70 0.72 -2.96 9.90
CA ILE A 70 0.51 -1.75 9.09
C ILE A 70 -0.49 -0.83 9.78
N ASP A 71 -0.32 0.47 9.57
CA ASP A 71 -1.27 1.49 10.00
C ASP A 71 -2.16 1.93 8.82
N ILE A 72 -1.62 1.89 7.59
CA ILE A 72 -2.29 2.35 6.37
C ILE A 72 -2.05 1.36 5.23
N LEU A 73 -3.12 1.01 4.51
CA LEU A 73 -3.05 0.30 3.23
C LEU A 73 -3.43 1.25 2.10
N VAL A 74 -2.49 1.55 1.20
CA VAL A 74 -2.71 2.40 0.03
C VAL A 74 -2.98 1.55 -1.21
N ALA A 75 -4.14 1.77 -1.81
CA ALA A 75 -4.51 1.25 -3.12
C ALA A 75 -4.07 2.22 -4.22
N TYR A 76 -3.12 1.82 -5.07
CA TYR A 76 -2.66 2.63 -6.20
C TYR A 76 -3.17 2.06 -7.52
N VAL A 77 -4.15 2.73 -8.14
CA VAL A 77 -4.54 2.44 -9.52
C VAL A 77 -3.56 3.14 -10.45
N ILE A 78 -2.87 2.37 -11.29
CA ILE A 78 -1.88 2.92 -12.22
C ILE A 78 -2.63 3.63 -13.35
N PRO A 79 -2.40 4.94 -13.57
CA PRO A 79 -2.98 5.65 -14.71
C PRO A 79 -2.36 5.16 -16.02
N PHE A 80 -3.19 5.02 -17.04
CA PHE A 80 -2.85 4.65 -18.42
C PHE A 80 -2.77 5.89 -19.30
#